data_AF-A0A973L7K4-F1
#
_entry.id   AF-A0A973L7K4-F1
#
_cell.length_a   1.000
_cell.length_b   1.000
_cell.length_c   1.000
_cell.angle_alpha   90.00
_cell.angle_beta   90.00
_cell.angle_gamma   90.00
#
_symmetry.space_group_name_H-M   'P 1'
#
loop_
_entity.id
_entity.type
_entity.pdbx_description
1 polymer ?
#
loop_
_entity_poly.entity_id
_entity_poly.type
_entity_poly.pdbx_seq_one_letter_code
_entity_poly.pdbx_strand_id
1 'polypeptide(L)'
;SADSGDDTNGAGGPGAPDDTDTAASEPVRWLCGTFAIGDPQASHLLGSLPPVIVLRGAEGAVPEGLEVARRMLGIEMQSPSQGSAVMIARILDLVFIQIMRTWAAGPDAEPNWLAGAFDPQIGPALSAIHQEPCHDWTVEELARVCNLSRSAFAARFVGRVGKPPATYLAHVRLDAATGLLRDTLLPVSSVAEKVGYESEAAFSRAFKNRYGTPPARWRRALR
;
A
#
# COMPACT_ATOMS: atom_id res chain seq x y z
N SER A 1 -20.94 -35.04 -79.61
CA SER A 1 -22.39 -35.23 -79.42
C SER A 1 -22.82 -34.25 -78.34
N ALA A 2 -23.33 -33.07 -78.70
CA ALA A 2 -24.76 -32.75 -78.84
C ALA A 2 -25.50 -33.15 -77.53
N ASP A 3 -26.14 -32.26 -76.77
CA ASP A 3 -27.13 -31.28 -77.22
C ASP A 3 -27.47 -30.26 -76.11
N SER A 4 -28.01 -29.12 -76.56
CA SER A 4 -28.71 -28.00 -75.90
C SER A 4 -29.78 -28.41 -74.85
N GLY A 5 -30.34 -27.59 -73.95
CA GLY A 5 -30.36 -26.15 -73.66
C GLY A 5 -31.55 -25.90 -72.69
N ASP A 6 -31.53 -24.79 -71.94
CA ASP A 6 -32.67 -23.87 -71.71
C ASP A 6 -32.55 -23.09 -70.38
N ASP A 7 -32.92 -21.83 -70.48
CA ASP A 7 -32.80 -20.73 -69.55
C ASP A 7 -33.77 -20.81 -68.36
N THR A 8 -33.41 -20.15 -67.25
CA THR A 8 -34.30 -19.13 -66.65
C THR A 8 -33.53 -18.31 -65.60
N ASN A 9 -33.50 -17.00 -65.84
CA ASN A 9 -33.03 -15.95 -64.94
C ASN A 9 -34.25 -15.37 -64.20
N GLY A 10 -34.14 -15.07 -62.89
CA GLY A 10 -35.27 -14.51 -62.12
C GLY A 10 -34.99 -14.27 -60.65
N ALA A 11 -34.72 -13.00 -60.32
CA ALA A 11 -34.31 -12.44 -59.03
C ALA A 11 -35.33 -12.54 -57.85
N GLY A 12 -34.81 -12.46 -56.61
CA GLY A 12 -35.52 -11.91 -55.44
C GLY A 12 -35.32 -12.66 -54.10
N GLY A 13 -34.46 -12.14 -53.20
CA GLY A 13 -34.23 -12.63 -51.83
C GLY A 13 -35.38 -12.32 -50.84
N PRO A 14 -35.23 -12.42 -49.49
CA PRO A 14 -33.98 -12.23 -48.71
C PRO A 14 -33.76 -13.20 -47.52
N GLY A 15 -32.57 -13.10 -46.90
CA GLY A 15 -32.43 -13.30 -45.44
C GLY A 15 -31.69 -14.55 -44.96
N ALA A 16 -30.42 -14.72 -45.35
CA ALA A 16 -29.49 -15.45 -44.50
C ALA A 16 -29.25 -14.62 -43.22
N PRO A 17 -29.15 -15.24 -42.02
CA PRO A 17 -28.78 -14.50 -40.82
C PRO A 17 -27.40 -13.90 -41.02
N ASP A 18 -27.36 -12.57 -40.85
CA ASP A 18 -26.18 -11.74 -40.80
C ASP A 18 -25.37 -12.15 -39.56
N ASP A 19 -24.41 -13.07 -39.74
CA ASP A 19 -23.35 -13.34 -38.77
C ASP A 19 -22.38 -12.14 -38.76
N THR A 20 -22.87 -10.98 -38.33
CA THR A 20 -22.04 -9.83 -37.96
C THR A 20 -22.24 -9.48 -36.50
N ASP A 21 -22.04 -10.48 -35.63
CA ASP A 21 -21.61 -10.21 -34.27
C ASP A 21 -20.25 -10.84 -34.02
N THR A 22 -19.22 -10.15 -34.50
CA THR A 22 -17.91 -10.22 -33.87
C THR A 22 -17.50 -8.78 -33.63
N ALA A 23 -18.10 -8.18 -32.60
CA ALA A 23 -17.46 -7.05 -31.93
C ALA A 23 -16.03 -7.47 -31.61
N ALA A 24 -15.07 -7.02 -32.43
CA ALA A 24 -13.66 -7.30 -32.24
C ALA A 24 -13.29 -6.81 -30.84
N SER A 25 -13.14 -7.75 -29.91
CA SER A 25 -12.74 -7.46 -28.53
C SER A 25 -11.43 -6.70 -28.62
N GLU A 26 -11.42 -5.42 -28.22
CA GLU A 26 -10.21 -4.60 -28.27
C GLU A 26 -9.06 -5.35 -27.56
N PRO A 27 -7.85 -5.37 -28.12
CA PRO A 27 -6.74 -6.10 -27.53
C PRO A 27 -6.46 -5.55 -26.12
N VAL A 28 -6.64 -6.39 -25.11
CA VAL A 28 -6.35 -6.06 -23.72
C VAL A 28 -4.85 -5.76 -23.60
N ARG A 29 -4.51 -4.50 -23.32
CA ARG A 29 -3.14 -4.07 -23.06
C ARG A 29 -2.85 -4.13 -21.58
N TRP A 30 -1.79 -4.86 -21.24
CA TRP A 30 -1.30 -5.00 -19.87
C TRP A 30 -0.07 -4.11 -19.67
N LEU A 31 -0.03 -3.44 -18.53
CA LEU A 31 1.15 -2.76 -18.04
C LEU A 31 1.64 -3.53 -16.80
N CYS A 32 2.88 -3.98 -16.84
CA CYS A 32 3.52 -4.65 -15.72
C CYS A 32 4.71 -3.83 -15.24
N GLY A 33 4.88 -3.74 -13.93
CA GLY A 33 6.01 -3.08 -13.29
C GLY A 33 6.36 -3.79 -11.99
N THR A 34 7.61 -3.64 -11.57
CA THR A 34 8.11 -4.23 -10.32
C THR A 34 8.71 -3.13 -9.46
N PHE A 35 8.31 -3.07 -8.19
CA PHE A 35 8.91 -2.18 -7.20
C PHE A 35 9.85 -2.98 -6.31
N ALA A 36 11.13 -2.60 -6.29
CA ALA A 36 12.09 -3.13 -5.34
C ALA A 36 12.21 -2.14 -4.18
N ILE A 37 11.99 -2.61 -2.95
CA ILE A 37 12.14 -1.79 -1.76
C ILE A 37 13.36 -2.26 -0.99
N GLY A 38 14.41 -1.43 -0.96
CA GLY A 38 15.72 -1.78 -0.40
C GLY A 38 15.87 -1.57 1.11
N ASP A 39 14.78 -1.24 1.81
CA ASP A 39 14.80 -0.95 3.24
C ASP A 39 14.33 -2.18 4.04
N PRO A 40 15.06 -2.64 5.07
CA PRO A 40 14.56 -3.63 6.02
C PRO A 40 13.21 -3.28 6.64
N GLN A 41 12.85 -2.00 6.75
CA GLN A 41 11.51 -1.59 7.20
C GLN A 41 10.41 -1.88 6.17
N ALA A 42 10.77 -2.03 4.90
CA ALA A 42 9.83 -2.39 3.84
C ALA A 42 9.22 -3.78 4.02
N SER A 43 9.87 -4.70 4.74
CA SER A 43 9.27 -6.00 5.05
C SER A 43 8.00 -5.85 5.89
N HIS A 44 7.90 -4.82 6.73
CA HIS A 44 6.69 -4.53 7.50
C HIS A 44 5.55 -3.97 6.63
N LEU A 45 5.90 -3.17 5.62
CA LEU A 45 4.96 -2.70 4.59
C LEU A 45 4.44 -3.89 3.77
N LEU A 46 5.36 -4.68 3.21
CA LEU A 46 5.03 -5.83 2.37
C LEU A 46 4.24 -6.90 3.14
N GLY A 47 4.58 -7.14 4.41
CA GLY A 47 3.84 -8.07 5.26
C GLY A 47 2.44 -7.61 5.67
N SER A 48 2.10 -6.34 5.43
CA SER A 48 0.75 -5.80 5.70
C SER A 48 -0.12 -5.76 4.44
N LEU A 49 0.43 -6.08 3.28
CA LEU A 49 -0.29 -6.07 2.01
C LEU A 49 -0.91 -7.44 1.73
N PRO A 50 -2.12 -7.49 1.15
CA PRO A 50 -2.65 -8.72 0.61
C PRO A 50 -1.79 -9.17 -0.59
N PRO A 51 -1.81 -10.47 -0.93
CA PRO A 51 -1.08 -10.98 -2.10
C PRO A 51 -1.55 -10.33 -3.41
N VAL A 52 -2.81 -9.86 -3.45
CA VAL A 52 -3.39 -9.18 -4.60
C VAL A 52 -4.26 -8.02 -4.10
N ILE A 53 -4.04 -6.83 -4.67
CA ILE A 53 -4.91 -5.67 -4.52
C ILE A 53 -5.75 -5.56 -5.79
N VAL A 54 -7.08 -5.57 -5.64
CA VAL A 54 -8.00 -5.40 -6.77
C VAL A 54 -8.61 -4.01 -6.69
N LEU A 55 -8.31 -3.17 -7.67
CA LEU A 55 -8.98 -1.88 -7.85
C LEU A 55 -9.99 -2.02 -8.99
N ARG A 56 -11.29 -1.93 -8.66
CA ARG A 56 -12.35 -2.01 -9.66
C ARG A 56 -12.61 -0.62 -10.24
N GLY A 57 -12.38 -0.47 -11.54
CA GLY A 57 -12.60 0.80 -12.25
C GLY A 57 -14.03 1.06 -12.71
N ALA A 58 -14.97 0.14 -12.47
CA ALA A 58 -16.32 0.18 -13.06
C ALA A 58 -17.45 0.57 -12.08
N GLU A 59 -17.26 0.42 -10.77
CA GLU A 59 -18.32 0.63 -9.76
C GLU A 59 -18.09 1.85 -8.85
N GLY A 60 -17.04 2.63 -9.13
CA GLY A 60 -16.73 3.89 -8.46
C GLY A 60 -15.71 4.69 -9.27
N ALA A 61 -15.62 5.99 -9.03
CA ALA A 61 -14.62 6.82 -9.69
C ALA A 61 -13.22 6.31 -9.30
N VAL A 62 -12.48 5.74 -10.27
CA VAL A 62 -11.04 5.57 -10.12
C VAL A 62 -10.49 6.93 -9.67
N PRO A 63 -9.66 6.98 -8.61
CA PRO A 63 -9.15 8.26 -8.15
C PRO A 63 -8.52 9.00 -9.32
N GLU A 64 -8.91 10.27 -9.51
CA GLU A 64 -8.51 11.06 -10.67
C GLU A 64 -6.98 11.04 -10.89
N GLY A 65 -6.22 11.06 -9.79
CA GLY A 65 -4.77 10.97 -9.83
C GLY A 65 -4.22 9.66 -10.43
N LEU A 66 -4.92 8.52 -10.24
CA LEU A 66 -4.53 7.23 -10.84
C LEU A 66 -4.81 7.22 -12.34
N GLU A 67 -5.94 7.79 -12.79
CA GLU A 67 -6.24 7.92 -14.22
C GLU A 67 -5.29 8.87 -14.93
N VAL A 68 -4.94 10.00 -14.31
CA VAL A 68 -3.93 10.93 -14.84
C VAL A 68 -2.58 10.22 -14.99
N ALA A 69 -2.13 9.51 -13.95
CA ALA A 69 -0.88 8.78 -13.99
C ALA A 69 -0.88 7.69 -15.07
N ARG A 70 -1.98 6.93 -15.20
CA ARG A 70 -2.18 5.92 -16.26
C ARG A 70 -2.08 6.55 -17.65
N ARG A 71 -2.74 7.68 -17.87
CA ARG A 71 -2.72 8.40 -19.15
C ARG A 71 -1.32 8.91 -19.49
N MET A 72 -0.63 9.54 -18.54
CA MET A 72 0.74 10.02 -18.74
C MET A 72 1.69 8.88 -19.09
N LEU A 73 1.58 7.75 -18.37
CA LEU A 73 2.39 6.57 -18.64
C LEU A 73 2.13 6.01 -20.04
N GLY A 74 0.86 5.94 -20.45
CA GLY A 74 0.48 5.51 -21.79
C GLY A 74 1.03 6.42 -22.89
N ILE A 75 1.05 7.73 -22.69
CA ILE A 75 1.63 8.69 -23.64
C ILE A 75 3.15 8.47 -23.74
N GLU A 76 3.84 8.41 -22.60
CA GLU A 76 5.29 8.30 -22.54
C GLU A 76 5.81 6.98 -23.15
N MET A 77 5.05 5.88 -23.00
CA MET A 77 5.39 4.59 -23.59
C MET A 77 5.15 4.52 -25.11
N GLN A 78 4.21 5.30 -25.64
CA GLN A 78 3.89 5.31 -27.07
C GLN A 78 4.85 6.18 -27.88
N SER A 79 5.38 7.24 -27.27
CA SER A 79 6.30 8.18 -27.92
C SER A 79 7.51 8.50 -27.04
N PRO A 80 8.47 7.56 -26.87
CA PRO A 80 9.63 7.77 -26.00
C PRO A 80 10.55 8.88 -26.51
N SER A 81 11.08 9.66 -25.58
CA SER A 81 12.01 10.77 -25.79
C SER A 81 13.13 10.78 -24.74
N GLN A 82 14.04 11.75 -24.82
CA GLN A 82 15.10 11.87 -23.83
C GLN A 82 14.50 12.15 -22.44
N GLY A 83 14.79 11.26 -21.48
CA GLY A 83 14.26 11.36 -20.12
C GLY A 83 13.03 10.48 -19.84
N SER A 84 12.49 9.78 -20.84
CA SER A 84 11.32 8.91 -20.65
C SER A 84 11.50 7.88 -19.55
N ALA A 85 12.68 7.26 -19.45
CA ALA A 85 12.94 6.28 -18.39
C ALA A 85 12.76 6.88 -16.99
N VAL A 86 13.23 8.12 -16.78
CA VAL A 86 13.08 8.83 -15.50
C VAL A 86 11.62 9.22 -15.27
N MET A 87 10.95 9.73 -16.31
CA MET A 87 9.54 10.11 -16.21
C MET A 87 8.65 8.90 -15.91
N ILE A 88 8.84 7.79 -16.62
CA ILE A 88 8.14 6.51 -16.38
C ILE A 88 8.36 6.05 -14.94
N ALA A 89 9.60 6.06 -14.44
CA ALA A 89 9.88 5.69 -13.05
C ALA A 89 9.09 6.56 -12.06
N ARG A 90 9.03 7.88 -12.27
CA ARG A 90 8.28 8.80 -11.40
C ARG A 90 6.77 8.63 -11.52
N ILE A 91 6.26 8.35 -12.71
CA ILE A 91 4.84 8.04 -12.90
C ILE A 91 4.50 6.71 -12.22
N LEU A 92 5.37 5.70 -12.29
CA LEU A 92 5.19 4.44 -11.58
C LEU A 92 5.16 4.65 -10.06
N ASP A 93 6.04 5.50 -9.50
CA ASP A 93 5.98 5.88 -8.08
C ASP A 93 4.61 6.48 -7.71
N LEU A 94 4.08 7.37 -8.56
CA LEU A 94 2.75 7.98 -8.38
C LEU A 94 1.63 6.93 -8.45
N VAL A 95 1.67 6.04 -9.45
CA VAL A 95 0.70 4.94 -9.59
C VAL A 95 0.70 4.06 -8.35
N PHE A 96 1.89 3.67 -7.87
CA PHE A 96 2.02 2.87 -6.66
C PHE A 96 1.38 3.59 -5.47
N ILE A 97 1.75 4.84 -5.20
CA ILE A 97 1.18 5.61 -4.08
C ILE A 97 -0.35 5.72 -4.19
N GLN A 98 -0.89 5.93 -5.39
CA GLN A 98 -2.34 6.01 -5.59
C GLN A 98 -3.01 4.66 -5.33
N ILE A 99 -2.46 3.55 -5.83
CA ILE A 99 -2.98 2.21 -5.57
C ILE A 99 -3.05 1.94 -4.07
N MET A 100 -1.96 2.24 -3.36
CA MET A 100 -1.86 2.04 -1.91
C MET A 100 -2.90 2.89 -1.16
N ARG A 101 -3.07 4.15 -1.55
CA ARG A 101 -4.06 5.06 -0.95
C ARG A 101 -5.49 4.60 -1.19
N THR A 102 -5.81 4.17 -2.42
CA THR A 102 -7.15 3.70 -2.78
C THR A 102 -7.50 2.41 -2.05
N TRP A 103 -6.58 1.44 -2.05
CA TRP A 103 -6.75 0.21 -1.31
C TRP A 103 -6.96 0.48 0.17
N ALA A 104 -6.07 1.27 0.78
CA ALA A 104 -6.13 1.53 2.20
C ALA A 104 -7.41 2.29 2.59
N ALA A 105 -7.93 3.20 1.77
CA ALA A 105 -9.19 3.89 2.02
C ALA A 105 -10.44 3.01 1.83
N GLY A 106 -10.30 1.86 1.18
CA GLY A 106 -11.40 0.95 0.89
C GLY A 106 -11.99 0.26 2.14
N PRO A 107 -13.25 -0.19 2.07
CA PRO A 107 -13.89 -0.96 3.14
C PRO A 107 -13.29 -2.37 3.29
N ASP A 108 -12.72 -2.91 2.22
CA ASP A 108 -12.12 -4.26 2.19
C ASP A 108 -10.69 -4.31 2.77
N ALA A 109 -10.14 -3.16 3.17
CA ALA A 109 -8.84 -3.12 3.82
C ALA A 109 -8.94 -3.68 5.23
N GLU A 110 -8.44 -4.90 5.41
CA GLU A 110 -8.27 -5.53 6.72
C GLU A 110 -7.52 -4.59 7.68
N PRO A 111 -7.88 -4.54 8.98
CA PRO A 111 -7.24 -3.63 9.93
C PRO A 111 -5.72 -3.88 10.02
N ASN A 112 -4.93 -2.89 9.62
CA ASN A 112 -3.48 -2.95 9.66
C ASN A 112 -2.87 -1.53 9.71
N TRP A 113 -1.57 -1.43 9.98
CA TRP A 113 -0.94 -0.11 10.14
C TRP A 113 -1.05 0.78 8.90
N LEU A 114 -1.04 0.19 7.71
CA LEU A 114 -1.09 0.92 6.44
C LEU A 114 -2.49 1.43 6.13
N ALA A 115 -3.51 0.62 6.43
CA ALA A 115 -4.91 1.03 6.38
C ALA A 115 -5.16 2.23 7.31
N GLY A 116 -4.54 2.23 8.50
CA GLY A 116 -4.56 3.38 9.40
C GLY A 116 -3.74 4.58 8.92
N ALA A 117 -2.59 4.36 8.29
CA ALA A 117 -1.69 5.45 7.85
C ALA A 117 -2.30 6.29 6.73
N PHE A 118 -3.07 5.66 5.85
CA PHE A 118 -3.82 6.33 4.79
C PHE A 118 -5.26 6.69 5.17
N ASP A 119 -5.67 6.41 6.41
CA ASP A 119 -6.95 6.87 6.91
C ASP A 119 -6.94 8.40 7.09
N PRO A 120 -7.86 9.16 6.46
CA PRO A 120 -7.83 10.62 6.53
C PRO A 120 -8.00 11.19 7.95
N GLN A 121 -8.66 10.46 8.85
CA GLN A 121 -8.95 10.95 10.20
C GLN A 121 -7.85 10.56 11.19
N ILE A 122 -7.33 9.33 11.14
CA ILE A 122 -6.34 8.86 12.13
C ILE A 122 -4.89 8.85 11.61
N GLY A 123 -4.68 8.98 10.30
CA GLY A 123 -3.35 9.06 9.68
C GLY A 123 -2.42 10.10 10.33
N PRO A 124 -2.91 11.30 10.70
CA PRO A 124 -2.11 12.29 11.42
C PRO A 124 -1.52 11.77 12.75
N ALA A 125 -2.29 11.01 13.53
CA ALA A 125 -1.78 10.40 14.77
C ALA A 125 -0.70 9.34 14.48
N LEU A 126 -0.86 8.52 13.44
CA LEU A 126 0.18 7.55 13.06
C LEU A 126 1.46 8.27 12.63
N SER A 127 1.33 9.35 11.85
CA SER A 127 2.47 10.18 11.45
C SER A 127 3.18 10.78 12.66
N ALA A 128 2.43 11.32 13.63
CA ALA A 128 2.98 11.90 14.85
C ALA A 128 3.74 10.85 15.69
N ILE A 129 3.17 9.66 15.86
CA ILE A 129 3.82 8.53 16.57
C ILE A 129 5.15 8.14 15.90
N HIS A 130 5.19 8.09 14.56
CA HIS A 130 6.40 7.72 13.82
C HIS A 130 7.46 8.80 13.82
N GLN A 131 7.07 10.07 13.84
CA GLN A 131 7.99 11.21 13.90
C GLN A 131 8.64 11.34 15.28
N GLU A 132 7.85 11.16 16.35
CA GLU A 132 8.30 11.33 17.74
C GLU A 132 7.97 10.09 18.57
N PRO A 133 8.63 8.94 18.32
CA PRO A 133 8.31 7.70 19.02
C PRO A 133 8.69 7.74 20.51
N CYS A 134 9.65 8.58 20.90
CA CYS A 134 10.06 8.74 22.29
C CYS A 134 9.08 9.56 23.13
N HIS A 135 8.18 10.33 22.50
CA HIS A 135 7.17 11.12 23.22
C HIS A 135 6.14 10.21 23.88
N ASP A 136 5.70 10.57 25.09
CA ASP A 136 4.72 9.80 25.87
C ASP A 136 3.29 10.10 25.44
N TRP A 137 3.01 9.78 24.18
CA TRP A 137 1.70 9.98 23.55
C TRP A 137 0.58 9.38 24.38
N THR A 138 -0.36 10.23 24.78
CA THR A 138 -1.63 9.79 25.37
C THR A 138 -2.69 9.62 24.28
N VAL A 139 -3.70 8.78 24.54
CA VAL A 139 -4.85 8.63 23.63
C VAL A 139 -5.56 9.97 23.43
N GLU A 140 -5.63 10.82 24.46
CA GLU A 140 -6.24 12.15 24.40
C GLU A 140 -5.45 13.12 23.52
N GLU A 141 -4.12 13.09 23.61
CA GLU A 141 -3.26 13.91 22.77
C GLU A 141 -3.33 13.49 21.30
N LEU A 142 -3.27 12.20 21.00
CA LEU A 142 -3.41 11.69 19.64
C LEU A 142 -4.81 11.98 19.06
N ALA A 143 -5.86 11.92 19.89
CA ALA A 143 -7.20 12.29 19.47
C ALA A 143 -7.28 13.78 19.10
N ARG A 144 -6.60 14.66 19.87
CA ARG A 144 -6.50 16.10 19.55
C ARG A 144 -5.76 16.35 18.24
N VAL A 145 -4.67 15.64 17.96
CA VAL A 145 -3.96 15.71 16.67
C VAL A 145 -4.90 15.39 15.49
N CYS A 146 -5.88 14.52 15.72
CA CYS A 146 -6.85 14.08 14.70
C CYS A 146 -8.15 14.91 14.68
N ASN A 147 -8.32 15.91 15.56
CA ASN A 147 -9.59 16.61 15.78
C ASN A 147 -10.77 15.67 16.08
N LEU A 148 -10.53 14.61 16.85
CA LEU A 148 -11.53 13.62 17.26
C LEU A 148 -11.72 13.65 18.78
N SER A 149 -12.90 13.20 19.23
CA SER A 149 -13.07 12.85 20.63
C SER A 149 -12.23 11.62 20.98
N ARG A 150 -11.85 11.48 22.26
CA ARG A 150 -11.04 10.34 22.74
C ARG A 150 -11.65 8.98 22.39
N SER A 151 -12.96 8.82 22.55
CA SER A 151 -13.67 7.56 22.26
C SER A 151 -13.76 7.29 20.76
N ALA A 152 -14.09 8.30 19.95
CA ALA A 152 -14.15 8.17 18.50
C ALA A 152 -12.78 7.82 17.90
N PHE A 153 -11.73 8.48 18.37
CA PHE A 153 -10.35 8.17 17.97
C PHE A 153 -9.97 6.73 18.33
N ALA A 154 -10.17 6.32 19.59
CA ALA A 154 -9.79 4.97 20.02
C ALA A 154 -10.52 3.88 19.23
N ALA A 155 -11.83 4.04 19.02
CA ALA A 155 -12.63 3.09 18.24
C ALA A 155 -12.17 3.02 16.79
N ARG A 156 -11.97 4.18 16.13
CA ARG A 156 -11.50 4.22 14.73
C ARG A 156 -10.09 3.68 14.59
N PHE A 157 -9.19 4.03 15.51
CA PHE A 157 -7.81 3.56 15.51
C PHE A 157 -7.76 2.03 15.58
N VAL A 158 -8.47 1.41 16.53
CA VAL A 158 -8.54 -0.06 16.63
C VAL A 158 -9.18 -0.66 15.38
N GLY A 159 -10.28 -0.07 14.88
CA GLY A 159 -10.97 -0.56 13.68
C GLY A 159 -10.14 -0.51 12.40
N ARG A 160 -9.15 0.39 12.31
CA ARG A 160 -8.33 0.57 11.10
C ARG A 160 -6.92 -0.01 11.23
N VAL A 161 -6.35 -0.01 12.44
CA VAL A 161 -4.98 -0.48 12.73
C VAL A 161 -4.96 -1.90 13.29
N GLY A 162 -6.09 -2.38 13.82
CA GLY A 162 -6.24 -3.70 14.43
C GLY A 162 -5.68 -3.82 15.85
N LYS A 163 -5.13 -2.73 16.43
CA LYS A 163 -4.58 -2.72 17.80
C LYS A 163 -4.75 -1.36 18.47
N PRO A 164 -4.76 -1.28 19.81
CA PRO A 164 -4.86 -0.01 20.53
C PRO A 164 -3.66 0.93 20.27
N PRO A 165 -3.83 2.26 20.39
CA PRO A 165 -2.76 3.24 20.18
C PRO A 165 -1.49 2.98 21.01
N ALA A 166 -1.64 2.64 22.30
CA ALA A 166 -0.50 2.37 23.19
C ALA A 166 0.30 1.12 22.75
N THR A 167 -0.40 0.06 22.35
CA THR A 167 0.23 -1.16 21.80
C THR A 167 0.94 -0.86 20.48
N TYR A 168 0.35 -0.01 19.64
CA TYR A 168 0.97 0.42 18.40
C TYR A 168 2.25 1.23 18.65
N LEU A 169 2.21 2.23 19.53
CA LEU A 169 3.39 3.02 19.92
C LEU A 169 4.51 2.12 20.47
N ALA A 170 4.18 1.17 21.34
CA ALA A 170 5.17 0.23 21.85
C ALA A 170 5.86 -0.56 20.74
N HIS A 171 5.14 -0.98 19.70
CA HIS A 171 5.75 -1.63 18.54
C HIS A 171 6.66 -0.68 17.76
N VAL A 172 6.23 0.56 17.51
CA VAL A 172 7.06 1.56 16.83
C VAL A 172 8.35 1.83 17.60
N ARG A 173 8.27 1.99 18.92
CA ARG A 173 9.45 2.17 19.80
C ARG A 173 10.43 0.99 19.70
N LEU A 174 9.92 -0.24 19.70
CA LEU A 174 10.73 -1.45 19.57
C LEU A 174 11.35 -1.60 18.18
N ASP A 175 10.58 -1.32 17.12
CA ASP A 175 11.06 -1.38 15.74
C ASP A 175 12.17 -0.32 15.53
N ALA A 176 12.01 0.89 16.05
CA ALA A 176 13.08 1.91 16.07
C ALA A 176 14.32 1.46 16.86
N ALA A 177 14.13 0.75 17.98
CA ALA A 177 15.22 0.21 18.76
C ALA A 177 16.04 -0.81 17.95
N THR A 178 15.43 -1.61 17.08
CA THR A 178 16.18 -2.57 16.23
C THR A 178 17.19 -1.86 15.33
N GLY A 179 16.83 -0.69 14.77
CA GLY A 179 17.75 0.15 14.00
C GLY A 179 18.93 0.62 14.85
N LEU A 180 18.65 1.22 16.02
CA LEU A 180 19.72 1.67 16.94
C LEU A 180 20.61 0.52 17.42
N LEU A 181 20.05 -0.66 17.67
CA LEU A 181 20.81 -1.84 18.09
C LEU A 181 21.72 -2.36 16.97
N ARG A 182 21.30 -2.26 15.71
CA ARG A 182 22.05 -2.67 14.51
C ARG A 182 23.14 -1.66 14.15
N ASP A 183 22.78 -0.38 14.13
CA ASP A 183 23.58 0.67 13.49
C ASP A 183 24.51 1.39 14.47
N THR A 184 24.38 1.15 15.78
CA THR A 184 25.16 1.85 16.81
C THR A 184 25.78 0.92 17.87
N LEU A 185 26.76 1.45 18.61
CA LEU A 185 27.38 0.80 19.77
C LEU A 185 26.76 1.23 21.11
N LEU A 186 25.63 1.94 21.09
CA LEU A 186 25.03 2.50 22.32
C LEU A 186 24.71 1.40 23.35
N PRO A 187 24.90 1.66 24.66
CA PRO A 187 24.42 0.75 25.70
C PRO A 187 22.91 0.48 25.56
N VAL A 188 22.46 -0.70 26.00
CA VAL A 188 21.04 -1.09 25.91
C VAL A 188 20.14 -0.11 26.69
N SER A 189 20.59 0.37 27.85
CA SER A 189 19.96 1.45 28.60
C SER A 189 19.77 2.72 27.78
N SER A 190 20.82 3.20 27.10
CA SER A 190 20.74 4.41 26.26
C SER A 190 19.82 4.22 25.05
N VAL A 191 19.72 3.00 24.51
CA VAL A 191 18.74 2.69 23.45
C VAL A 191 17.32 2.72 24.00
N ALA A 192 17.09 2.17 25.19
CA ALA A 192 15.79 2.19 25.86
C ALA A 192 15.30 3.64 26.08
N GLU A 193 16.15 4.50 26.63
CA GLU A 193 15.84 5.93 26.84
C GLU A 193 15.53 6.64 25.51
N LYS A 194 16.36 6.43 24.47
CA LYS A 194 16.18 7.07 23.16
C LYS A 194 14.87 6.70 22.46
N VAL A 195 14.33 5.52 22.74
CA VAL A 195 13.05 5.08 22.17
C VAL A 195 11.89 5.24 23.16
N GLY A 196 12.07 5.97 24.26
CA GLY A 196 11.00 6.36 25.17
C GLY A 196 10.63 5.30 26.22
N TYR A 197 11.55 4.46 26.66
CA TYR A 197 11.34 3.60 27.83
C TYR A 197 12.02 4.21 29.06
N GLU A 198 11.25 4.33 30.15
CA GLU A 198 11.74 4.82 31.45
C GLU A 198 12.76 3.88 32.12
N SER A 199 12.80 2.60 31.74
CA SER A 199 13.76 1.65 32.28
C SER A 199 14.21 0.60 31.27
N GLU A 200 15.50 0.23 31.36
CA GLU A 200 16.10 -0.85 30.57
C GLU A 200 15.38 -2.19 30.82
N ALA A 201 14.89 -2.43 32.05
CA ALA A 201 14.19 -3.65 32.40
C ALA A 201 12.83 -3.76 31.67
N ALA A 202 12.05 -2.67 31.62
CA ALA A 202 10.80 -2.63 30.88
C ALA A 202 11.03 -2.81 29.38
N PHE A 203 12.02 -2.10 28.83
CA PHE A 203 12.44 -2.23 27.44
C PHE A 203 12.84 -3.67 27.10
N SER A 204 13.74 -4.28 27.89
CA SER A 204 14.24 -5.63 27.63
C SER A 204 13.15 -6.69 27.68
N ARG A 205 12.16 -6.55 28.58
CA ARG A 205 10.99 -7.43 28.63
C ARG A 205 10.12 -7.26 27.39
N ALA A 206 9.79 -6.03 27.01
CA ALA A 206 8.99 -5.73 25.83
C ALA A 206 9.67 -6.23 24.54
N PHE A 207 10.97 -5.97 24.40
CA PHE A 207 11.79 -6.41 23.27
C PHE A 207 11.84 -7.94 23.17
N LYS A 208 12.09 -8.64 24.29
CA LYS A 208 12.08 -10.10 24.32
C LYS A 208 10.71 -10.68 23.95
N ASN A 209 9.63 -10.06 24.43
CA ASN A 209 8.27 -10.51 24.09
C ASN A 209 7.98 -10.37 22.60
N ARG A 210 8.47 -9.30 21.95
CA ARG A 210 8.29 -9.03 20.52
C ARG A 210 9.18 -9.90 19.62
N TYR A 211 10.47 -10.00 19.93
CA TYR A 211 11.48 -10.61 19.04
C TYR A 211 12.04 -11.94 19.55
N GLY A 212 11.47 -12.50 20.63
CA GLY A 212 11.84 -13.79 21.22
C GLY A 212 13.19 -13.81 21.97
N THR A 213 14.04 -12.79 21.80
CA THR A 213 15.36 -12.71 22.42
C THR A 213 15.63 -11.34 23.05
N PRO A 214 16.38 -11.26 24.16
CA PRO A 214 16.75 -9.98 24.76
C PRO A 214 17.62 -9.11 23.83
N PRO A 215 17.55 -7.77 23.92
CA PRO A 215 18.21 -6.85 23.01
C PRO A 215 19.73 -7.03 22.92
N ALA A 216 20.40 -7.29 24.05
CA ALA A 216 21.84 -7.56 24.07
C ALA A 216 22.23 -8.84 23.30
N ARG A 217 21.42 -9.89 23.42
CA ARG A 217 21.63 -11.15 22.68
C ARG A 217 21.31 -10.98 21.20
N TRP A 218 20.25 -10.25 20.90
CA TRP A 218 19.85 -9.92 19.53
C TRP A 218 20.96 -9.16 18.79
N ARG A 219 21.53 -8.12 19.42
CA ARG A 219 22.68 -7.39 18.86
C ARG A 219 23.89 -8.28 18.62
N ARG A 220 24.19 -9.20 19.53
CA ARG A 220 25.33 -10.12 19.38
C ARG A 220 25.15 -11.05 18.19
N ALA A 221 23.93 -11.45 17.86
CA ALA A 221 23.64 -12.34 16.74
C ALA A 221 23.74 -11.64 15.37
N LEU A 222 23.73 -10.32 15.33
CA LEU A 222 23.94 -9.53 14.11
C LEU A 222 25.43 -9.32 13.75
N ARG A 223 26.34 -9.62 14.68
CA ARG A 223 27.79 -9.46 14.52
C ARG A 223 28.45 -10.81 14.31
#